data_AF-A0A2T7PD40-F1
#
_entry.id   AF-A0A2T7PD40-F1
#
_cell.length_a   1.000
_cell.length_b   1.000
_cell.length_c   1.000
_cell.angle_alpha   90.00
_cell.angle_beta   90.00
_cell.angle_gamma   90.00
#
_symmetry.space_group_name_H-M   'P 1'
#
loop_
_entity.id
_entity.type
_entity.pdbx_description
1 polymer ?
#
loop_
_entity_poly.entity_id
_entity_poly.type
_entity_poly.pdbx_seq_one_letter_code
_entity_poly.pdbx_strand_id
1 'polypeptide(L)'
;MGFSDTSPLLNRSSSEHMFDTMAMEIEQLLTKLTQVNDRMVEYTQNISLSSPSAALLHTLQRHRDILQDYTHEFQKTRANITALREREDLLGSVRREISTYKNSTGLSRRTELYLKENDHIRNSERLVDEQIRCSRSVKLGIIPKINLQTKISTTASVQHLP
;
A
#
# COMPACT_ATOMS: atom_id res chain seq x y z
N MET A 1 22.47 3.21 6.98
CA MET A 1 22.19 4.55 6.41
C MET A 1 22.43 4.41 4.93
N GLY A 2 21.45 4.33 4.04
CA GLY A 2 20.24 5.15 3.90
C GLY A 2 20.32 5.77 2.50
N PHE A 3 20.28 4.94 1.45
CA PHE A 3 20.12 5.44 0.08
C PHE A 3 18.66 5.86 -0.07
N SER A 4 18.42 7.14 0.18
CA SER A 4 17.23 7.83 -0.28
C SER A 4 17.30 7.88 -1.81
N ASP A 5 16.76 6.86 -2.47
CA ASP A 5 16.34 6.97 -3.87
C ASP A 5 15.15 7.92 -3.91
N THR A 6 15.50 9.19 -3.86
CA THR A 6 14.61 10.32 -4.07
C THR A 6 14.52 10.52 -5.58
N SER A 7 14.01 9.51 -6.30
CA SER A 7 13.45 9.76 -7.62
C SER A 7 12.12 10.48 -7.38
N PRO A 8 11.96 11.73 -7.82
CA PRO A 8 10.76 12.48 -7.51
C PRO A 8 9.57 11.78 -8.16
N LEU A 9 8.65 11.29 -7.34
CA LEU A 9 7.39 10.65 -7.73
C LEU A 9 6.43 11.57 -8.53
N LEU A 10 6.88 12.78 -8.87
CA LEU A 10 6.07 13.83 -9.48
C LEU A 10 6.13 13.85 -11.01
N ASN A 11 6.81 12.91 -11.66
CA ASN A 11 6.83 12.84 -13.12
C ASN A 11 6.73 11.42 -13.68
N ARG A 12 6.06 10.49 -13.00
CA ARG A 12 5.96 9.08 -13.45
C ARG A 12 5.32 8.97 -14.84
N SER A 13 4.12 9.52 -15.03
CA SER A 13 3.41 9.47 -16.31
C SER A 13 4.18 10.20 -17.41
N SER A 14 4.81 11.32 -17.09
CA SER A 14 5.61 12.05 -18.09
C SER A 14 6.93 11.34 -18.41
N SER A 15 7.61 10.74 -17.43
CA SER A 15 8.77 9.86 -17.67
C SER A 15 8.39 8.62 -18.50
N GLU A 16 7.17 8.12 -18.33
CA GLU A 16 6.63 6.99 -19.08
C GLU A 16 6.42 7.37 -20.54
N HIS A 17 5.68 8.46 -20.80
CA HIS A 17 5.49 9.00 -22.14
C HIS A 17 6.80 9.40 -22.82
N MET A 18 7.76 9.95 -22.07
CA MET A 18 9.09 10.28 -22.60
C MET A 18 9.83 9.03 -23.07
N PHE A 19 9.79 7.94 -22.30
CA PHE A 19 10.40 6.67 -22.71
C PHE A 19 9.72 6.09 -23.94
N ASP A 20 8.38 6.07 -23.99
CA ASP A 20 7.65 5.52 -25.13
C ASP A 20 7.96 6.34 -26.40
N THR A 21 8.06 7.67 -26.27
CA THR A 21 8.48 8.56 -27.36
C THR A 21 9.90 8.23 -27.83
N MET A 22 10.87 8.13 -26.91
CA MET A 22 12.25 7.76 -27.26
C MET A 22 12.34 6.36 -27.88
N ALA A 23 11.55 5.40 -27.40
CA ALA A 23 11.51 4.06 -27.99
C ALA A 23 11.00 4.09 -29.43
N MET A 24 9.95 4.85 -29.70
CA MET A 24 9.44 5.06 -31.06
C MET A 24 10.49 5.72 -31.97
N GLU A 25 11.20 6.75 -31.50
CA GLU A 25 12.26 7.39 -32.26
C GLU A 25 13.40 6.43 -32.61
N ILE A 26 13.83 5.60 -31.65
CA ILE A 26 14.88 4.59 -31.89
C ILE A 26 14.40 3.53 -32.90
N GLU A 27 13.16 3.06 -32.81
CA GLU A 27 12.59 2.12 -33.79
C GLU A 27 12.56 2.71 -35.20
N GLN A 28 12.22 3.99 -35.34
CA GLN A 28 12.27 4.69 -36.62
C GLN A 28 13.70 4.79 -37.15
N LEU A 29 14.68 5.07 -36.28
CA LEU A 29 16.10 5.13 -36.66
C LEU A 29 16.64 3.76 -37.08
N LEU A 30 16.30 2.68 -36.38
CA LEU A 30 16.66 1.31 -36.75
C LEU A 30 16.03 0.90 -38.09
N THR A 31 14.77 1.28 -38.31
CA THR A 31 14.07 1.08 -39.60
C THR A 31 14.78 1.82 -40.72
N LYS A 32 15.16 3.08 -40.49
CA LYS A 32 15.90 3.88 -41.47
C LYS A 32 17.28 3.28 -41.76
N LEU A 33 17.99 2.81 -40.74
CA LEU A 33 19.30 2.17 -40.92
C LEU A 33 19.17 0.85 -41.71
N THR A 34 18.11 0.08 -41.47
CA THR A 34 17.77 -1.11 -42.26
C THR A 34 17.59 -0.74 -43.74
N GLN A 35 16.77 0.26 -44.05
CA GLN A 35 16.55 0.71 -45.43
C GLN A 35 17.85 1.21 -46.10
N VAL A 36 18.71 1.91 -45.35
CA VAL A 36 20.00 2.36 -45.87
C VAL A 36 20.90 1.16 -46.18
N ASN A 37 21.00 0.19 -45.27
CA ASN A 37 21.77 -1.04 -45.48
C ASN A 37 21.26 -1.82 -46.69
N ASP A 38 19.94 -1.95 -46.87
CA ASP A 38 19.33 -2.62 -48.02
C ASP A 38 19.69 -1.93 -49.34
N ARG A 39 19.63 -0.59 -49.38
CA ARG A 39 20.05 0.21 -50.55
C ARG A 39 21.53 0.05 -50.87
N MET A 40 22.40 -0.10 -49.86
CA MET A 40 23.83 -0.34 -50.12
C MET A 40 24.04 -1.70 -50.81
N VAL A 41 23.27 -2.72 -50.41
CA VAL A 41 23.31 -4.06 -51.03
C VAL A 41 22.76 -4.02 -52.46
N GLU A 42 21.64 -3.34 -52.68
CA GLU A 42 21.07 -3.16 -54.02
C GLU A 42 22.03 -2.43 -54.96
N TYR A 43 22.66 -1.35 -54.49
CA TYR A 43 23.64 -0.58 -55.26
C TYR A 43 24.86 -1.43 -55.66
N THR A 44 25.32 -2.31 -54.77
CA THR A 44 26.44 -3.21 -55.07
C THR A 44 26.08 -4.26 -56.12
N GLN A 45 24.84 -4.73 -56.12
CA GLN A 45 24.36 -5.71 -57.10
C GLN A 45 24.11 -5.08 -58.48
N ASN A 46 23.76 -3.80 -58.53
CA ASN A 46 23.47 -3.07 -59.77
C ASN A 46 24.71 -2.50 -60.48
N ILE A 47 25.90 -2.52 -59.86
CA ILE A 47 27.17 -2.19 -60.55
C ILE A 47 27.53 -3.36 -61.49
N SER A 48 26.94 -3.32 -62.68
CA SER A 48 26.99 -4.37 -63.70
C SER A 48 28.33 -4.49 -64.48
N LEU A 49 29.41 -3.86 -64.02
CA LEU A 49 30.66 -3.79 -64.81
C LEU A 49 31.91 -4.36 -64.10
N SER A 50 31.82 -4.74 -62.82
CA SER A 50 32.92 -5.42 -62.12
C SER A 50 32.40 -6.19 -60.90
N SER A 51 32.92 -7.40 -60.68
CA SER A 51 32.62 -8.18 -59.48
C SER A 51 32.85 -7.35 -58.21
N PRO A 52 31.94 -7.41 -57.21
CA PRO A 52 32.09 -6.64 -55.97
C PRO A 52 33.44 -6.91 -55.29
N SER A 53 34.16 -5.85 -54.91
CA SER A 53 35.42 -5.99 -54.17
C SER A 53 35.19 -6.68 -52.83
N ALA A 54 36.10 -7.56 -52.41
CA ALA A 54 36.03 -8.25 -51.12
C ALA A 54 35.93 -7.27 -49.94
N ALA A 55 36.60 -6.11 -50.02
CA ALA A 55 36.52 -5.06 -49.01
C ALA A 55 35.09 -4.49 -48.90
N LEU A 56 34.40 -4.34 -50.03
CA LEU A 56 33.04 -3.81 -50.07
C LEU A 56 32.03 -4.80 -49.49
N LEU A 57 32.16 -6.10 -49.82
CA LEU A 57 31.34 -7.16 -49.23
C LEU A 57 31.53 -7.25 -47.70
N HIS A 58 32.78 -7.13 -47.23
CA HIS A 58 33.08 -7.10 -45.80
C HIS A 58 32.44 -5.89 -45.10
N THR A 59 32.52 -4.70 -45.70
CA THR A 59 31.87 -3.50 -45.17
C THR A 59 30.35 -3.69 -45.05
N LEU A 60 29.69 -4.23 -46.08
CA LEU A 60 28.24 -4.52 -46.02
C LEU A 60 27.89 -5.51 -44.91
N GLN A 61 28.70 -6.57 -44.75
CA GLN A 61 28.52 -7.52 -43.66
C GLN A 61 28.63 -6.81 -42.31
N ARG A 62 29.66 -5.96 -42.14
CA ARG A 62 29.85 -5.20 -40.90
C ARG A 62 28.67 -4.28 -40.59
N HIS A 63 28.08 -3.65 -41.60
CA HIS A 63 26.89 -2.83 -41.44
C HIS A 63 25.67 -3.63 -40.96
N ARG A 64 25.51 -4.89 -41.43
CA ARG A 64 24.46 -5.79 -40.93
C ARG A 64 24.71 -6.19 -39.49
N ASP A 65 25.95 -6.55 -39.14
CA ASP A 65 26.30 -6.96 -37.78
C ASP A 65 26.04 -5.81 -36.78
N ILE A 66 26.46 -4.58 -37.12
CA ILE A 66 26.23 -3.39 -36.28
C ILE A 66 24.74 -3.09 -36.11
N LEU A 67 23.95 -3.20 -37.19
CA LEU A 67 22.49 -3.02 -37.11
C LEU A 67 21.85 -4.08 -36.20
N GLN A 68 22.29 -5.33 -36.30
CA GLN A 68 21.82 -6.42 -35.45
C GLN A 68 22.16 -6.16 -33.99
N ASP A 69 23.41 -5.75 -33.69
CA ASP A 69 23.85 -5.41 -32.33
C ASP A 69 22.98 -4.28 -31.74
N TYR A 70 22.75 -3.20 -32.50
CA TYR A 70 21.88 -2.11 -32.04
C TYR A 70 20.43 -2.55 -31.81
N THR A 71 19.89 -3.39 -32.69
CA THR A 71 18.53 -3.91 -32.56
C THR A 71 18.39 -4.76 -31.29
N HIS A 72 19.38 -5.63 -31.04
CA HIS A 72 19.40 -6.48 -29.86
C HIS A 72 19.52 -5.67 -28.57
N GLU A 73 20.47 -4.74 -28.49
CA GLU A 73 20.66 -3.92 -27.28
C GLU A 73 19.46 -3.01 -27.02
N PHE A 74 18.81 -2.49 -28.05
CA PHE A 74 17.56 -1.75 -27.91
C PHE A 74 16.44 -2.63 -27.32
N GLN A 75 16.20 -3.82 -27.90
CA GLN A 75 15.18 -4.75 -27.40
C GLN A 75 15.42 -5.17 -25.95
N LYS A 76 16.68 -5.49 -25.61
CA LYS A 76 17.09 -5.84 -24.25
C LYS A 76 16.85 -4.69 -23.27
N THR A 77 17.23 -3.48 -23.63
CA THR A 77 17.01 -2.28 -22.80
C THR A 77 15.52 -2.02 -22.59
N ARG A 78 14.73 -2.10 -23.67
CA ARG A 78 13.28 -1.94 -23.62
C ARG A 78 12.62 -2.97 -22.71
N ALA A 79 12.97 -4.25 -22.87
CA ALA A 79 12.45 -5.33 -22.03
C ALA A 79 12.80 -5.15 -20.54
N ASN A 80 14.04 -4.75 -20.23
CA ASN A 80 14.47 -4.48 -18.85
C ASN A 80 13.64 -3.35 -18.21
N ILE A 81 13.40 -2.26 -18.94
CA ILE A 81 12.61 -1.13 -18.44
C ILE A 81 11.15 -1.55 -18.23
N THR A 82 10.56 -2.29 -19.16
CA THR A 82 9.20 -2.84 -19.00
C THR A 82 9.10 -3.73 -17.77
N ALA A 83 10.05 -4.66 -17.57
CA ALA A 83 10.06 -5.54 -16.40
C ALA A 83 10.20 -4.78 -15.07
N LEU A 84 11.01 -3.72 -15.05
CA LEU A 84 11.13 -2.83 -13.88
C LEU A 84 9.79 -2.13 -13.58
N ARG A 85 9.10 -1.63 -14.61
CA ARG A 85 7.77 -1.00 -14.45
C ARG A 85 6.74 -1.96 -13.89
N GLU A 86 6.62 -3.15 -14.48
CA GLU A 86 5.69 -4.19 -14.02
C GLU A 86 5.95 -4.54 -12.55
N ARG A 87 7.22 -4.69 -12.17
CA ARG A 87 7.61 -4.93 -10.77
C ARG A 87 7.16 -3.78 -9.86
N GLU A 88 7.37 -2.53 -10.25
CA GLU A 88 6.94 -1.37 -9.46
C GLU A 88 5.42 -1.29 -9.32
N ASP A 89 4.65 -1.58 -10.38
CA ASP A 89 3.20 -1.59 -10.33
C ASP A 89 2.66 -2.65 -9.37
N LEU A 90 3.25 -3.85 -9.40
CA LEU A 90 2.92 -4.93 -8.46
C LEU A 90 3.20 -4.52 -7.02
N LEU A 91 4.39 -3.97 -6.74
CA LEU A 91 4.75 -3.48 -5.40
C LEU A 91 3.83 -2.33 -4.95
N GLY A 92 3.48 -1.43 -5.86
CA GLY A 92 2.51 -0.37 -5.63
C GLY A 92 1.14 -0.91 -5.25
N SER A 93 0.67 -1.96 -5.94
CA SER A 93 -0.61 -2.63 -5.62
C SER A 93 -0.59 -3.27 -4.25
N VAL A 94 0.44 -4.08 -3.96
CA VAL A 94 0.61 -4.74 -2.67
C VAL A 94 0.65 -3.70 -1.54
N ARG A 95 1.35 -2.58 -1.73
CA ARG A 95 1.41 -1.51 -0.72
C ARG A 95 0.03 -0.87 -0.47
N ARG A 96 -0.78 -0.68 -1.52
CA ARG A 96 -2.16 -0.19 -1.39
C ARG A 96 -3.03 -1.20 -0.64
N GLU A 97 -2.96 -2.48 -1.00
CA GLU A 97 -3.72 -3.56 -0.33
C GLU A 97 -3.36 -3.67 1.16
N ILE A 98 -2.07 -3.64 1.50
CA ILE A 98 -1.61 -3.64 2.90
C ILE A 98 -2.15 -2.43 3.65
N SER A 99 -2.12 -1.23 3.03
CA SER A 99 -2.66 -0.03 3.63
C SER A 99 -4.16 -0.16 3.90
N THR A 100 -4.93 -0.65 2.92
CA THR A 100 -6.37 -0.90 3.04
C THR A 100 -6.67 -1.92 4.14
N TYR A 101 -5.95 -3.04 4.17
CA TYR A 101 -6.11 -4.08 5.18
C TYR A 101 -5.81 -3.54 6.59
N LYS A 102 -4.68 -2.83 6.77
CA LYS A 102 -4.33 -2.21 8.06
C LYS A 102 -5.37 -1.18 8.51
N ASN A 103 -5.93 -0.40 7.57
CA ASN A 103 -6.97 0.57 7.90
C ASN A 103 -8.27 -0.14 8.32
N SER A 104 -8.70 -1.16 7.59
CA SER A 104 -9.90 -1.93 7.92
C SER A 104 -9.81 -2.67 9.26
N THR A 105 -8.67 -3.32 9.54
CA THR A 105 -8.41 -3.98 10.83
C THR A 105 -8.30 -2.98 11.98
N GLY A 106 -7.75 -1.79 11.74
CA GLY A 106 -7.73 -0.69 12.69
C GLY A 106 -9.13 -0.21 13.07
N LEU A 107 -10.03 -0.08 12.09
CA LEU A 107 -11.44 0.24 12.34
C LEU A 107 -12.13 -0.87 13.15
N SER A 108 -11.94 -2.14 12.78
CA SER A 108 -12.55 -3.28 13.48
C SER A 108 -12.10 -3.37 14.94
N ARG A 109 -10.79 -3.25 15.19
CA ARG A 109 -10.23 -3.22 16.55
C ARG A 109 -10.79 -2.08 17.39
N ARG A 110 -10.94 -0.89 16.78
CA ARG A 110 -11.49 0.27 17.48
C ARG A 110 -12.96 0.05 17.85
N THR A 111 -13.74 -0.55 16.95
CA THR A 111 -15.13 -0.94 17.22
C THR A 111 -15.23 -1.98 18.34
N GLU A 112 -14.39 -3.03 18.32
CA GLU A 112 -14.34 -4.05 19.39
C GLU A 112 -13.99 -3.44 20.76
N LEU A 113 -13.06 -2.48 20.81
CA LEU A 113 -12.72 -1.77 22.04
C LEU A 113 -13.91 -1.00 22.61
N TYR A 114 -14.65 -0.27 21.78
CA TYR A 114 -15.85 0.47 22.23
C TYR A 114 -16.98 -0.46 22.69
N LEU A 115 -17.20 -1.58 22.01
CA LEU A 115 -18.17 -2.60 22.44
C LEU A 115 -17.82 -3.15 23.83
N LYS A 116 -16.55 -3.51 24.03
CA LYS A 116 -16.06 -4.01 25.32
C LYS A 116 -16.19 -2.97 26.44
N GLU A 117 -15.90 -1.70 26.14
CA GLU A 117 -16.10 -0.60 27.10
C GLU A 117 -17.58 -0.44 27.46
N ASN A 118 -18.48 -0.54 26.48
CA ASN A 118 -19.92 -0.48 26.73
C ASN A 118 -20.38 -1.60 27.68
N ASP A 119 -19.90 -2.83 27.48
CA ASP A 119 -20.19 -3.94 28.38
C ASP A 119 -19.68 -3.69 29.81
N HIS A 120 -18.48 -3.11 29.95
CA HIS A 120 -17.94 -2.71 31.25
C HIS A 120 -18.80 -1.64 31.94
N ILE A 121 -19.28 -0.64 31.19
CA ILE A 121 -20.18 0.41 31.71
C ILE A 121 -21.49 -0.22 32.19
N ARG A 122 -22.13 -1.07 31.39
CA ARG A 122 -23.38 -1.76 31.77
C ARG A 122 -23.21 -2.65 32.99
N ASN A 123 -22.07 -3.33 33.11
CA ASN A 123 -21.76 -4.13 34.29
C ASN A 123 -21.58 -3.24 35.53
N SER A 124 -20.86 -2.13 35.41
CA SER A 124 -20.68 -1.15 36.48
C SER A 124 -22.02 -0.58 36.96
N GLU A 125 -22.91 -0.21 36.03
CA GLU A 125 -24.26 0.27 36.33
C GLU A 125 -25.06 -0.75 37.16
N ARG A 126 -25.02 -2.04 36.78
CA ARG A 126 -25.68 -3.11 37.55
C ARG A 126 -25.11 -3.28 38.95
N LEU A 127 -23.79 -3.17 39.13
CA LEU A 127 -23.15 -3.25 40.44
C LEU A 127 -23.56 -2.06 41.33
N VAL A 128 -23.65 -0.87 40.75
CA VAL A 128 -24.13 0.33 41.46
C VAL A 128 -25.58 0.15 41.89
N ASP A 129 -26.45 -0.34 41.00
CA ASP A 129 -27.85 -0.62 41.33
C ASP A 129 -28.00 -1.65 42.46
N GLU A 130 -27.15 -2.68 42.47
CA GLU A 130 -27.10 -3.67 43.54
C GLU A 130 -26.66 -3.03 44.86
N GLN A 131 -25.63 -2.19 44.85
CA GLN A 131 -25.16 -1.47 46.04
C GLN A 131 -26.23 -0.52 46.59
N ILE A 132 -26.96 0.19 45.71
CA ILE A 132 -28.10 1.04 46.10
C ILE A 132 -29.21 0.19 46.73
N ARG A 133 -29.53 -0.96 46.13
CA ARG A 133 -30.55 -1.89 46.64
C ARG A 133 -30.17 -2.44 48.01
N CYS A 134 -28.92 -2.85 48.20
CA CYS A 134 -28.40 -3.32 49.48
C CYS A 134 -28.48 -2.21 50.55
N SER A 135 -27.96 -1.02 50.24
CA SER A 135 -28.02 0.14 51.14
C SER A 135 -29.44 0.50 51.54
N ARG A 136 -30.39 0.48 50.58
CA ARG A 136 -31.81 0.72 50.85
C ARG A 136 -32.41 -0.36 51.75
N SER A 137 -32.09 -1.62 51.51
CA SER A 137 -32.57 -2.75 52.33
C SER A 137 -32.06 -2.66 53.76
N VAL A 138 -30.77 -2.34 53.94
CA VAL A 138 -30.16 -2.08 55.26
C VAL A 138 -30.85 -0.91 55.95
N LYS A 139 -31.05 0.20 55.24
CA LYS A 139 -31.73 1.39 55.77
C LYS A 139 -33.15 1.07 56.26
N LEU A 140 -33.94 0.35 55.45
CA LEU A 140 -35.30 -0.04 55.80
C LEU A 140 -35.35 -1.07 56.93
N GLY A 141 -34.36 -1.95 57.05
CA GLY A 141 -34.33 -2.98 58.09
C GLY A 141 -33.82 -2.49 59.44
N ILE A 142 -32.82 -1.60 59.45
CA ILE A 142 -32.12 -1.18 60.67
C ILE A 142 -32.78 0.05 61.31
N ILE A 143 -33.16 1.06 60.53
CA ILE A 143 -33.69 2.32 61.10
C ILE A 143 -34.95 2.10 61.96
N PRO A 144 -35.95 1.29 61.53
CA PRO A 144 -37.10 1.01 62.38
C PRO A 144 -36.72 0.32 63.68
N LYS A 145 -35.79 -0.66 63.64
CA LYS A 145 -35.32 -1.36 64.84
C LYS A 145 -34.65 -0.41 65.83
N ILE A 146 -33.81 0.51 65.35
CA ILE A 146 -33.19 1.55 66.19
C ILE A 146 -34.28 2.45 66.80
N ASN A 147 -35.23 2.94 66.00
CA ASN A 147 -36.31 3.80 66.49
C ASN A 147 -37.19 3.10 67.53
N LEU A 148 -37.50 1.82 67.35
CA LEU A 148 -38.21 1.01 68.34
C LEU A 148 -37.38 0.86 69.63
N GLN A 149 -36.09 0.53 69.52
CA GLN A 149 -35.19 0.43 70.68
C GLN A 149 -35.10 1.74 71.46
N THR A 150 -34.94 2.88 70.78
CA THR A 150 -34.92 4.20 71.43
C THR A 150 -36.24 4.47 72.16
N LYS A 151 -37.39 4.18 71.53
CA LYS A 151 -38.70 4.31 72.19
C LYS A 151 -38.81 3.45 73.44
N ILE A 152 -38.40 2.17 73.36
CA ILE A 152 -38.44 1.23 74.49
C ILE A 152 -37.57 1.73 75.65
N SER A 153 -36.33 2.17 75.37
CA SER A 153 -35.43 2.75 76.37
C SER A 153 -36.02 4.01 77.01
N THR A 154 -36.61 4.93 76.23
CA THR A 154 -37.26 6.12 76.79
C THR A 154 -38.46 5.76 77.67
N THR A 155 -39.31 4.82 77.27
CA THR A 155 -40.45 4.38 78.09
C THR A 155 -40.01 3.70 79.38
N ALA A 156 -38.93 2.89 79.33
CA ALA A 156 -38.36 2.25 80.51
C ALA A 156 -37.76 3.27 81.50
N SER A 157 -37.11 4.33 81.01
CA SER A 157 -36.61 5.42 81.85
C SER A 157 -37.72 6.23 82.52
N VAL A 158 -38.89 6.37 81.89
CA VAL A 158 -40.04 7.11 82.45
C VAL A 158 -40.79 6.28 83.50
N GLN A 159 -40.86 4.95 83.37
CA GLN A 159 -41.53 4.07 84.35
C GLN A 159 -40.73 3.82 85.64
N HIS A 160 -39.47 4.24 85.70
CA HIS A 160 -38.58 4.05 86.86
C HIS A 160 -38.30 5.33 87.67
N LEU A 161 -39.01 6.43 87.40
CA LEU A 161 -39.00 7.62 88.27
C LEU A 161 -39.97 7.42 89.45
N PRO A 162 -39.52 7.59 90.72
CA PRO A 162 -40.39 7.56 91.90
C PRO A 162 -41.33 8.76 91.98
#